data_AF-A0A9E0KLA8-F1
#
_entry.id   AF-A0A9E0KLA8-F1
#
_cell.length_a   1.000
_cell.length_b   1.000
_cell.length_c   1.000
_cell.angle_alpha   90.00
_cell.angle_beta   90.00
_cell.angle_gamma   90.00
#
_symmetry.space_group_name_H-M   'P 1'
#
loop_
_entity.id
_entity.type
_entity.pdbx_description
1 polymer ?
#
loop_
_entity_poly.entity_id
_entity_poly.type
_entity_poly.pdbx_seq_one_letter_code
_entity_poly.pdbx_strand_id
1 'polypeptide(L)'
;WPELFFCGDAATPLPVEAAGPYAEALENVRLGPSASNKQPWRIICDPKQGAFSFYLSRSAGYRHLRDVSLQEIDMGIALCHFDLTVRELGLAGIWRQEEPPAGIKSWEYVAGWRAEGK
;
A
#
# COMPACT_ATOMS: atom_id res chain seq x y z
N TRP A 1 -6.24 -0.23 -10.03
CA TRP A 1 -5.00 -1.02 -10.03
C TRP A 1 -3.83 -0.23 -10.61
N PRO A 2 -3.85 0.23 -11.88
CA PRO A 2 -2.62 0.69 -12.53
C PRO A 2 -1.97 1.94 -11.91
N GLU A 3 -2.76 2.76 -11.21
CA GLU A 3 -2.29 3.97 -10.55
C GLU A 3 -1.97 3.76 -9.06
N LEU A 4 -2.29 2.60 -8.49
CA LEU A 4 -2.21 2.33 -7.06
C LEU A 4 -1.15 1.28 -6.73
N PHE A 5 -0.98 0.27 -7.57
CA PHE A 5 -0.15 -0.91 -7.29
C PHE A 5 0.88 -1.10 -8.39
N PHE A 6 2.12 -1.32 -7.99
CA PHE A 6 3.28 -1.36 -8.89
C PHE A 6 4.21 -2.53 -8.57
N CYS A 7 4.91 -3.00 -9.59
CA CYS A 7 5.85 -4.11 -9.52
C CYS A 7 7.29 -3.58 -9.48
N GLY A 8 7.96 -3.73 -8.33
CA GLY A 8 9.37 -3.38 -8.15
C GLY A 8 9.73 -1.89 -8.12
N ASP A 9 9.06 -1.05 -8.91
CA ASP A 9 9.32 0.40 -9.01
C ASP A 9 8.01 1.21 -9.04
N ALA A 10 8.11 2.55 -9.09
CA ALA A 10 6.97 3.47 -9.11
C ALA A 10 6.36 3.71 -10.51
N ALA A 11 6.90 3.09 -11.56
CA ALA A 11 6.54 3.34 -12.95
C ALA A 11 5.88 2.14 -13.64
N THR A 12 6.01 0.94 -13.08
CA THR A 12 5.54 -0.32 -13.65
C THR A 12 4.28 -0.81 -12.94
N PRO A 13 3.07 -0.59 -13.49
CA PRO A 13 1.84 -1.09 -12.91
C PRO A 13 1.87 -2.60 -12.66
N LEU A 14 1.33 -3.04 -11.52
CA LEU A 14 1.18 -4.46 -11.21
C LEU A 14 -0.03 -5.06 -11.96
N PRO A 15 0.16 -6.06 -12.84
CA PRO A 15 -0.95 -6.84 -13.38
C PRO A 15 -1.67 -7.62 -12.29
N VAL A 16 -3.01 -7.75 -12.39
CA VAL A 16 -3.82 -8.44 -11.36
C VAL A 16 -3.35 -9.88 -11.17
N GLU A 17 -3.04 -10.56 -12.27
CA GLU A 17 -2.61 -11.95 -12.32
C GLU A 17 -1.23 -12.15 -11.67
N ALA A 18 -0.41 -11.08 -11.64
CA ALA A 18 0.91 -11.11 -11.03
C ALA A 18 0.86 -10.93 -9.50
N ALA A 19 -0.26 -10.49 -8.93
CA ALA A 19 -0.43 -10.33 -7.48
C ALA A 19 -0.53 -11.67 -6.73
N GLY A 20 -0.79 -12.77 -7.45
CA GLY A 20 -0.84 -14.12 -6.88
C GLY A 20 -1.81 -14.21 -5.70
N PRO A 21 -1.42 -14.81 -4.55
CA PRO A 21 -2.30 -14.96 -3.40
C PRO A 21 -2.70 -13.64 -2.73
N TYR A 22 -2.02 -12.53 -3.06
CA TYR A 22 -2.28 -11.22 -2.47
C TYR A 22 -3.25 -10.36 -3.29
N ALA A 23 -3.76 -10.87 -4.40
CA ALA A 23 -4.67 -10.13 -5.28
C ALA A 23 -5.91 -9.60 -4.53
N GLU A 24 -6.50 -10.42 -3.67
CA GLU A 24 -7.67 -10.05 -2.88
C GLU A 24 -7.35 -9.00 -1.80
N ALA A 25 -6.17 -9.08 -1.16
CA ALA A 25 -5.72 -8.05 -0.22
C ALA A 25 -5.54 -6.68 -0.91
N LEU A 26 -4.95 -6.66 -2.11
CA LEU A 26 -4.82 -5.43 -2.90
C LEU A 26 -6.18 -4.92 -3.38
N GLU A 27 -7.10 -5.79 -3.76
CA GLU A 27 -8.45 -5.39 -4.14
C GLU A 27 -9.22 -4.77 -2.96
N ASN A 28 -9.10 -5.34 -1.77
CA ASN A 28 -9.71 -4.79 -0.56
C ASN A 28 -9.10 -3.45 -0.14
N VAL A 29 -7.81 -3.22 -0.41
CA VAL A 29 -7.20 -1.88 -0.29
C VAL A 29 -7.83 -0.91 -1.29
N ARG A 30 -7.99 -1.30 -2.57
CA ARG A 30 -8.61 -0.45 -3.61
C ARG A 30 -10.04 -0.03 -3.24
N LEU A 31 -10.79 -0.93 -2.62
CA LEU A 31 -12.16 -0.70 -2.18
C LEU A 31 -12.27 0.11 -0.87
N GLY A 32 -11.15 0.31 -0.16
CA GLY A 32 -11.12 1.08 1.07
C GLY A 32 -11.59 2.54 0.89
N PRO A 33 -12.35 3.10 1.85
CA PRO A 33 -12.79 4.49 1.78
C PRO A 33 -11.62 5.47 1.94
N SER A 34 -11.73 6.64 1.31
CA SER A 34 -10.78 7.76 1.52
C SER A 34 -11.47 9.12 1.34
N ALA A 35 -10.90 10.18 1.94
CA ALA A 35 -11.39 11.53 1.80
C ALA A 35 -11.51 11.94 0.32
N SER A 36 -12.72 12.37 -0.10
CA SER A 36 -13.04 12.69 -1.50
C SER A 36 -12.67 11.58 -2.52
N ASN A 37 -12.61 10.32 -2.07
CA ASN A 37 -12.20 9.17 -2.86
C ASN A 37 -10.82 9.36 -3.55
N LYS A 38 -9.89 10.07 -2.88
CA LYS A 38 -8.58 10.41 -3.45
C LYS A 38 -7.60 9.25 -3.50
N GLN A 39 -7.79 8.24 -2.65
CA GLN A 39 -6.98 7.02 -2.61
C GLN A 39 -5.47 7.35 -2.61
N PRO A 40 -4.97 8.06 -1.57
CA PRO A 40 -3.63 8.61 -1.57
C PRO A 40 -2.55 7.53 -1.42
N TRP A 41 -2.90 6.26 -1.29
CA TRP A 41 -1.95 5.16 -1.15
C TRP A 41 -1.34 4.72 -2.49
N ARG A 42 -0.06 4.39 -2.44
CA ARG A 42 0.68 3.73 -3.52
C ARG A 42 1.41 2.52 -2.90
N ILE A 43 1.34 1.37 -3.55
CA ILE A 43 1.99 0.15 -3.06
C ILE A 43 2.94 -0.36 -4.12
N ILE A 44 4.22 -0.47 -3.76
CA ILE A 44 5.20 -1.19 -4.56
C ILE A 44 5.36 -2.56 -3.95
N CYS A 45 5.28 -3.58 -4.78
CA CYS A 45 5.38 -4.95 -4.31
C CYS A 45 6.24 -5.82 -5.22
N ASP A 46 6.79 -6.86 -4.60
CA ASP A 46 7.25 -8.07 -5.24
C ASP A 46 6.43 -9.22 -4.64
N PRO A 47 5.30 -9.60 -5.28
CA PRO A 47 4.44 -10.67 -4.76
C PRO A 47 5.12 -12.03 -4.69
N LYS A 48 6.14 -12.29 -5.54
CA LYS A 48 6.90 -13.55 -5.50
C LYS A 48 7.73 -13.67 -4.23
N GLN A 49 8.22 -12.53 -3.72
CA GLN A 49 8.93 -12.43 -2.46
C GLN A 49 8.00 -12.13 -1.26
N GLY A 50 6.69 -12.01 -1.48
CA GLY A 50 5.73 -11.62 -0.42
C GLY A 50 6.06 -10.25 0.18
N ALA A 51 6.53 -9.32 -0.65
CA ALA A 51 7.17 -8.09 -0.24
C ALA A 51 6.34 -6.88 -0.67
N PHE A 52 5.90 -6.03 0.27
CA PHE A 52 5.05 -4.87 0.01
C PHE A 52 5.58 -3.63 0.72
N SER A 53 5.58 -2.49 0.04
CA SER A 53 5.98 -1.18 0.55
C SER A 53 4.87 -0.18 0.28
N PHE A 54 4.35 0.42 1.34
CA PHE A 54 3.22 1.35 1.30
C PHE A 54 3.73 2.78 1.37
N TYR A 55 3.21 3.61 0.48
CA TYR A 55 3.59 5.00 0.35
C TYR A 55 2.37 5.91 0.29
N LEU A 56 2.50 7.10 0.88
CA LEU A 56 1.53 8.18 0.80
C LEU A 56 1.90 9.14 -0.33
N SER A 57 1.04 9.22 -1.34
CA SER A 57 1.08 10.20 -2.42
C SER A 57 0.16 11.37 -2.06
N ARG A 58 0.73 12.44 -1.48
CA ARG A 58 -0.06 13.58 -1.00
C ARG A 58 -0.74 14.32 -2.14
N SER A 59 -1.99 14.69 -1.92
CA SER A 59 -2.74 15.52 -2.86
C SER A 59 -2.58 17.00 -2.49
N ALA A 60 -2.31 17.84 -3.50
CA ALA A 60 -2.28 19.29 -3.31
C ALA A 60 -3.62 19.79 -2.76
N GLY A 61 -3.59 20.68 -1.77
CA GLY A 61 -4.79 21.24 -1.11
C GLY A 61 -5.26 20.51 0.16
N TYR A 62 -4.75 19.31 0.44
CA TYR A 62 -5.09 18.54 1.65
C TYR A 62 -4.06 18.65 2.79
N ARG A 63 -2.99 19.42 2.57
CA ARG A 63 -1.79 19.37 3.42
C ARG A 63 -2.00 19.95 4.83
N HIS A 64 -3.02 20.78 5.06
CA HIS A 64 -3.15 21.58 6.29
C HIS A 64 -4.59 21.89 6.73
N LEU A 65 -5.57 20.99 6.50
CA LEU A 65 -6.93 21.28 6.98
C LEU A 65 -7.05 21.23 8.52
N ARG A 66 -6.21 20.44 9.24
CA ARG A 66 -6.17 20.30 10.72
C ARG A 66 -4.81 19.76 11.21
N ASP A 67 -4.58 19.76 12.54
CA ASP A 67 -3.44 19.13 13.25
C ASP A 67 -3.28 17.62 12.98
N VAL A 68 -4.29 16.99 12.38
CA VAL A 68 -4.26 15.59 11.95
C VAL A 68 -4.38 15.54 10.43
N SER A 69 -3.41 14.91 9.78
CA SER A 69 -3.41 14.69 8.33
C SER A 69 -4.49 13.66 7.97
N LEU A 70 -5.58 14.10 7.31
CA LEU A 70 -6.64 13.20 6.82
C LEU A 70 -6.08 12.09 5.92
N GLN A 71 -5.03 12.38 5.13
CA GLN A 71 -4.43 11.41 4.24
C GLN A 71 -3.63 10.33 5.00
N GLU A 72 -3.17 10.62 6.23
CA GLU A 72 -2.58 9.59 7.11
C GLU A 72 -3.66 8.67 7.70
N ILE A 73 -4.85 9.21 7.99
CA ILE A 73 -6.02 8.38 8.37
C ILE A 73 -6.42 7.48 7.19
N ASP A 74 -6.52 8.04 5.98
CA ASP A 74 -6.82 7.27 4.76
C ASP A 74 -5.78 6.15 4.54
N MET A 75 -4.51 6.40 4.84
CA MET A 75 -3.47 5.37 4.79
C MET A 75 -3.68 4.29 5.85
N GLY A 76 -4.03 4.66 7.08
CA GLY A 76 -4.36 3.69 8.13
C GLY A 76 -5.49 2.75 7.73
N ILE A 77 -6.51 3.25 7.00
CA ILE A 77 -7.58 2.44 6.43
C ILE A 77 -7.01 1.43 5.42
N ALA A 78 -6.16 1.88 4.49
CA ALA A 78 -5.53 0.98 3.51
C ALA A 78 -4.69 -0.12 4.19
N LEU A 79 -3.86 0.23 5.19
CA LEU A 79 -3.07 -0.74 5.94
C LEU A 79 -3.95 -1.77 6.64
N CYS A 80 -5.04 -1.33 7.27
CA CYS A 80 -5.99 -2.20 7.96
C CYS A 80 -6.69 -3.17 7.00
N HIS A 81 -7.17 -2.68 5.85
CA HIS A 81 -7.82 -3.52 4.84
C HIS A 81 -6.87 -4.61 4.31
N PHE A 82 -5.59 -4.26 4.08
CA PHE A 82 -4.59 -5.23 3.67
C PHE A 82 -4.36 -6.27 4.76
N ASP A 83 -4.07 -5.83 5.99
CA ASP A 83 -3.75 -6.68 7.15
C ASP A 83 -4.87 -7.66 7.48
N LEU A 84 -6.12 -7.20 7.54
CA LEU A 84 -7.27 -8.07 7.79
C LEU A 84 -7.43 -9.12 6.69
N THR A 85 -7.23 -8.74 5.43
CA THR A 85 -7.38 -9.67 4.31
C THR A 85 -6.29 -10.73 4.30
N VAL A 86 -5.02 -10.36 4.47
CA VAL A 86 -3.93 -11.35 4.49
C VAL A 86 -4.06 -12.31 5.67
N ARG A 87 -4.56 -11.84 6.82
CA ARG A 87 -4.86 -12.70 7.98
C ARG A 87 -5.99 -13.68 7.71
N GLU A 88 -7.09 -13.22 7.13
CA GLU A 88 -8.23 -14.07 6.75
C GLU A 88 -7.81 -15.17 5.76
N LEU A 89 -6.93 -14.83 4.83
CA LEU A 89 -6.39 -15.77 3.83
C LEU A 89 -5.30 -16.70 4.38
N GLY A 90 -4.93 -16.58 5.66
CA GLY A 90 -3.86 -17.38 6.28
C GLY A 90 -2.47 -17.07 5.71
N LEU A 91 -2.27 -15.88 5.14
CA LEU A 91 -0.99 -15.41 4.62
C LEU A 91 -0.20 -14.77 5.76
N ALA A 92 0.63 -15.59 6.42
CA ALA A 92 1.48 -15.15 7.52
C ALA A 92 2.49 -14.10 7.06
N GLY A 93 2.67 -13.06 7.87
CA GLY A 93 3.60 -11.98 7.58
C GLY A 93 3.59 -10.91 8.67
N ILE A 94 4.53 -9.99 8.55
CA ILE A 94 4.82 -8.99 9.57
C ILE A 94 4.99 -7.61 8.95
N TRP A 95 4.51 -6.61 9.70
CA TRP A 95 4.77 -5.20 9.41
C TRP A 95 6.17 -4.83 9.90
N ARG A 96 6.92 -4.11 9.06
CA ARG A 96 8.26 -3.60 9.37
C ARG A 96 8.43 -2.17 8.86
N GLN A 97 9.11 -1.36 9.66
CA GLN A 97 9.69 -0.12 9.17
C GLN A 97 11.02 -0.48 8.50
N GLU A 98 11.11 -0.33 7.18
CA GLU A 98 12.34 -0.57 6.44
C GLU A 98 12.83 0.74 5.82
N GLU A 99 14.09 0.76 5.40
CA GLU A 99 14.53 1.84 4.51
C GLU A 99 13.79 1.67 3.17
N PRO A 100 13.10 2.71 2.68
CA PRO A 100 12.44 2.61 1.39
C PRO A 100 13.49 2.40 0.28
N PRO A 101 13.17 1.58 -0.74
CA PRO A 101 13.96 1.53 -1.97
C PRO A 101 14.33 2.95 -2.43
N ALA A 102 15.63 3.17 -2.65
CA ALA A 102 16.12 4.46 -3.12
C ALA A 102 15.46 4.82 -4.45
N GLY A 103 15.07 6.09 -4.61
CA GLY A 103 14.63 6.64 -5.91
C GLY A 103 13.21 7.20 -5.98
N ILE A 104 12.36 6.96 -4.97
CA ILE A 104 10.99 7.50 -4.96
C ILE A 104 10.96 8.78 -4.13
N LYS A 105 10.96 9.92 -4.81
CA LYS A 105 10.98 11.25 -4.16
C LYS A 105 9.59 11.88 -4.03
N SER A 106 8.63 11.43 -4.84
CA SER A 106 7.28 12.02 -4.92
C SER A 106 6.31 11.48 -3.89
N TRP A 107 6.61 10.34 -3.26
CA TRP A 107 5.75 9.68 -2.29
C TRP A 107 6.48 9.50 -0.96
N GLU A 108 5.74 9.59 0.13
CA GLU A 108 6.26 9.44 1.50
C GLU A 108 6.13 7.97 1.90
N TYR A 109 7.23 7.32 2.26
CA TYR A 109 7.17 5.94 2.75
C TYR A 109 6.47 5.86 4.10
N VAL A 110 5.61 4.86 4.28
CA VAL A 110 4.81 4.66 5.50
C VAL A 110 5.23 3.38 6.22
N ALA A 111 5.12 2.23 5.56
CA ALA A 111 5.40 0.93 6.17
C ALA A 111 5.69 -0.14 5.12
N GLY A 112 6.34 -1.22 5.53
CA GLY A 112 6.55 -2.44 4.75
C GLY A 112 5.81 -3.62 5.36
N TRP A 113 5.34 -4.54 4.52
CA TRP A 113 4.87 -5.86 4.94
C TRP A 113 5.70 -6.93 4.24
N ARG A 114 6.08 -7.96 4.99
CA ARG A 114 6.85 -9.10 4.51
C ARG A 114 6.13 -10.38 4.91
N ALA A 115 5.92 -11.27 3.94
CA ALA A 115 5.47 -12.62 4.22
C ALA A 115 6.51 -13.33 5.10
N GLU A 116 6.03 -14.06 6.09
CA GLU A 116 6.89 -14.98 6.83
C GLU A 116 7.10 -16.22 5.97
N GLY A 117 8.35 -16.62 5.79
CA GLY A 117 8.67 -17.89 5.12
C GLY A 117 8.02 -19.04 5.87
N LYS A 118 7.44 -20.00 5.13
CA LYS A 118 7.18 -21.32 5.68
C LYS A 118 8.47 -22.08 5.90
#